data_AF-A0AAD7KIA5-F1
#
_entry.id   AF-A0AAD7KIA5-F1
#
_cell.length_a   1.000
_cell.length_b   1.000
_cell.length_c   1.000
_cell.angle_alpha   90.00
_cell.angle_beta   90.00
_cell.angle_gamma   90.00
#
_symmetry.space_group_name_H-M   'P 1'
#
loop_
_entity.id
_entity.type
_entity.pdbx_description
1 polymer ?
#
loop_
_entity_poly.entity_id
_entity_poly.type
_entity_poly.pdbx_seq_one_letter_code
_entity_poly.pdbx_strand_id
1 'polypeptide(L)'
;MDERASPMHRWESLLEEQSAIFKRTTDENELLRLRVIELERELGVWKLGFTKADEDNATLKGSNAQLESILGSLKNDNPLLLCLIDGDGHIFKKELITQGRSGGRQAAMLLTKGLTDYTARATDTPQMSRAQVWLTVFCNKTGLIDTLVNQDICTKEQFKEFCFGFNQAAPLFSILDVGPGKESADSKIKEYLRVFTRFPQTSFVFFGGGHDNGYTSSLTLLENEGLMHKIVLLRGYKAIALELRNLNLPEITVDGVFMPRKLSNPFTRNKGQLPEHGPAMSAPGSPKKTSIHSTPSSSGDEPRYLEPGVVGHINEVLLSFLLSIPLQPLHKQTPPPCTFFYLSACKQGAKCTYGHDYILTPENYHDLRENGKKAPCPMINRNKVCPSGDNCPSGHFCPRGENCAYYKRRTCKFVGHSMHTKPSAGSKNAGTSSSPSEETRSESTDHAAF
;
A
#
# COMPACT_ATOMS: atom_id res chain seq x y z
N MET A 1 14.21 -43.57 -96.12
CA MET A 1 12.98 -44.21 -96.61
C MET A 1 11.90 -43.84 -95.62
N ASP A 2 10.99 -43.00 -96.09
CA ASP A 2 10.00 -42.27 -95.32
C ASP A 2 8.84 -43.23 -95.01
N GLU A 3 8.77 -43.74 -93.79
CA GLU A 3 7.63 -44.52 -93.29
C GLU A 3 6.43 -43.58 -93.22
N ARG A 4 5.67 -43.50 -94.32
CA ARG A 4 4.35 -42.86 -94.33
C ARG A 4 3.44 -43.67 -93.42
N ALA A 5 3.42 -43.31 -92.14
CA ALA A 5 2.38 -43.73 -91.21
C ALA A 5 1.03 -43.60 -91.92
N SER A 6 0.24 -44.67 -91.92
CA SER A 6 -1.09 -44.67 -92.51
C SER A 6 -1.86 -43.44 -92.01
N PRO A 7 -2.53 -42.66 -92.89
CA PRO A 7 -3.29 -41.49 -92.48
C PRO A 7 -4.20 -41.74 -91.26
N MET A 8 -4.72 -42.97 -91.13
CA MET A 8 -5.52 -43.41 -89.98
C MET A 8 -4.75 -43.46 -88.65
N HIS A 9 -3.52 -43.98 -88.62
CA HIS A 9 -2.71 -44.02 -87.39
C HIS A 9 -2.34 -42.62 -86.89
N ARG A 10 -2.07 -41.69 -87.83
CA ARG A 10 -1.86 -40.27 -87.49
C ARG A 10 -3.13 -39.62 -86.92
N TRP A 11 -4.30 -39.97 -87.47
CA TRP A 11 -5.59 -39.50 -86.95
C TRP A 11 -5.89 -40.02 -85.55
N GLU A 12 -5.63 -41.31 -85.28
CA GLU A 12 -5.81 -41.93 -83.95
C GLU A 12 -4.90 -41.29 -82.91
N SER A 13 -3.61 -41.11 -83.22
CA SER A 13 -2.66 -40.46 -82.32
C SER A 13 -3.04 -39.01 -81.98
N LEU A 14 -3.50 -38.23 -82.97
CA LEU A 14 -3.98 -36.87 -82.74
C LEU A 14 -5.25 -36.83 -81.89
N LEU A 15 -6.15 -37.81 -82.05
CA LEU A 15 -7.37 -37.90 -81.24
C LEU A 15 -7.06 -38.26 -79.78
N GLU A 16 -6.10 -39.14 -79.54
CA GLU A 16 -5.61 -39.47 -78.20
C GLU A 16 -4.94 -38.27 -77.53
N GLU A 17 -4.07 -37.56 -78.25
CA GLU A 17 -3.41 -36.34 -77.75
C GLU A 17 -4.44 -35.25 -77.43
N GLN A 18 -5.39 -35.02 -78.34
CA GLN A 18 -6.50 -34.09 -78.12
C GLN A 18 -7.33 -34.49 -76.89
N SER A 19 -7.65 -35.77 -76.74
CA SER A 19 -8.40 -36.30 -75.59
C SER A 19 -7.63 -36.16 -74.28
N ALA A 20 -6.32 -36.37 -74.30
CA ALA A 20 -5.45 -36.20 -73.13
C ALA A 20 -5.36 -34.73 -72.70
N ILE A 21 -5.28 -33.81 -73.66
CA ILE A 21 -5.34 -32.35 -73.40
C ILE A 21 -6.69 -31.98 -72.78
N PHE A 22 -7.80 -32.42 -73.37
CA PHE A 22 -9.13 -32.14 -72.82
C PHE A 22 -9.30 -32.64 -71.39
N LYS A 23 -8.87 -33.87 -71.10
CA LYS A 23 -8.91 -34.42 -69.74
C LYS A 23 -8.09 -33.57 -68.76
N ARG A 24 -6.82 -33.30 -69.09
CA ARG A 24 -5.94 -32.49 -68.23
C ARG A 24 -6.52 -31.10 -67.95
N THR A 25 -7.00 -30.42 -68.98
CA THR A 25 -7.62 -29.10 -68.84
C THR A 25 -8.92 -29.16 -68.03
N THR A 26 -9.70 -30.23 -68.16
CA THR A 26 -10.93 -30.41 -67.37
C THR A 26 -10.61 -30.63 -65.89
N ASP A 27 -9.65 -31.51 -65.58
CA ASP A 27 -9.22 -31.80 -64.22
C ASP A 27 -8.61 -30.55 -63.55
N GLU A 28 -7.76 -29.80 -64.28
CA GLU A 28 -7.18 -28.54 -63.80
C GLU A 28 -8.26 -27.49 -63.53
N ASN A 29 -9.25 -27.35 -64.41
CA ASN A 29 -10.37 -26.43 -64.20
C ASN A 29 -11.21 -26.82 -62.98
N GLU A 30 -11.40 -28.11 -62.72
CA GLU A 30 -12.10 -28.58 -61.51
C GLU A 30 -11.32 -28.22 -60.25
N LEU A 31 -10.00 -28.45 -60.22
CA LEU A 31 -9.12 -28.07 -59.11
C LEU A 31 -9.12 -26.56 -58.87
N LEU A 32 -9.04 -25.75 -59.94
CA LEU A 32 -9.11 -24.30 -59.84
C LEU A 32 -10.45 -23.83 -59.28
N ARG A 33 -11.57 -24.44 -59.71
CA ARG A 33 -12.90 -24.13 -59.15
C ARG A 33 -12.97 -24.42 -57.65
N LEU A 34 -12.44 -25.56 -57.20
CA LEU A 34 -12.36 -25.89 -55.78
C LEU A 34 -11.50 -24.88 -55.01
N ARG A 35 -10.37 -24.45 -55.59
CA ARG A 35 -9.50 -23.44 -54.96
C ARG A 35 -10.18 -22.09 -54.84
N VAL A 36 -10.95 -21.67 -55.86
CA VAL A 36 -11.74 -20.43 -55.82
C VAL A 36 -12.77 -20.49 -54.69
N ILE A 37 -13.51 -21.59 -54.56
CA ILE A 37 -14.50 -21.77 -53.48
C ILE A 37 -13.83 -21.63 -52.10
N GLU A 38 -12.67 -22.25 -51.90
CA GLU A 38 -11.96 -22.18 -50.61
C GLU A 38 -11.42 -20.77 -50.33
N LEU A 39 -10.87 -20.08 -51.32
CA LEU A 39 -10.41 -18.69 -51.17
C LEU A 39 -11.58 -17.74 -50.89
N GLU A 40 -12.73 -17.93 -51.54
CA GLU A 40 -13.95 -17.16 -51.26
C GLU A 40 -14.43 -17.37 -49.82
N ARG A 41 -14.35 -18.61 -49.31
CA ARG A 41 -14.65 -18.93 -47.91
C ARG A 41 -13.69 -18.25 -46.94
N GLU A 42 -12.39 -18.37 -47.17
CA GLU A 42 -11.35 -17.71 -46.34
C GLU A 42 -11.51 -16.18 -46.36
N LEU A 43 -11.77 -15.59 -47.53
CA LEU A 43 -12.03 -14.17 -47.68
C LEU A 43 -13.28 -13.74 -46.89
N GLY A 44 -14.32 -14.57 -46.86
CA GLY A 44 -15.51 -14.35 -46.04
C GLY A 44 -15.19 -14.29 -44.54
N VAL A 45 -14.36 -15.21 -44.05
CA VAL A 45 -13.89 -15.21 -42.65
C VAL A 45 -13.09 -13.96 -42.32
N TRP A 46 -12.16 -13.56 -43.20
CA TRP A 46 -11.35 -12.35 -43.01
C TRP A 46 -12.19 -11.08 -43.03
N LYS A 47 -13.16 -10.96 -43.94
CA LYS A 47 -14.08 -9.82 -43.98
C LYS A 47 -14.87 -9.71 -42.69
N LEU A 48 -15.43 -10.82 -42.19
CA LEU A 48 -16.16 -10.83 -40.92
C LEU A 48 -15.25 -10.44 -39.74
N GLY A 49 -14.03 -10.97 -39.69
CA GLY A 49 -13.04 -10.63 -38.67
C GLY A 49 -12.64 -9.15 -38.71
N PHE A 50 -12.45 -8.60 -39.91
CA PHE A 50 -12.12 -7.18 -40.09
C PHE A 50 -13.26 -6.27 -39.64
N THR A 51 -14.51 -6.54 -40.06
CA THR A 51 -15.68 -5.75 -39.63
C THR A 51 -15.81 -5.75 -38.12
N LYS A 52 -15.69 -6.92 -37.48
CA LYS A 52 -15.74 -7.02 -36.02
C LYS A 52 -14.62 -6.23 -35.35
N ALA A 53 -13.40 -6.33 -35.86
CA ALA A 53 -12.26 -5.59 -35.31
C ALA A 53 -12.43 -4.07 -35.46
N ASP A 54 -13.04 -3.61 -36.55
CA ASP A 54 -13.34 -2.18 -36.77
C ASP A 54 -14.41 -1.67 -35.79
N GLU A 55 -15.47 -2.45 -35.57
CA GLU A 55 -16.51 -2.18 -34.57
C GLU A 55 -15.94 -2.13 -33.14
N ASP A 56 -15.10 -3.10 -32.77
CA ASP A 56 -14.42 -3.15 -31.47
C ASP A 56 -13.48 -1.94 -31.30
N ASN A 57 -12.74 -1.55 -32.34
CA ASN A 57 -11.85 -0.39 -32.31
C ASN A 57 -12.62 0.93 -32.21
N ALA A 58 -13.75 1.06 -32.92
CA ALA A 58 -14.65 2.20 -32.78
C ALA A 58 -15.19 2.32 -31.35
N THR A 59 -15.58 1.19 -30.76
CA THR A 59 -16.05 1.11 -29.36
C THR A 59 -14.96 1.53 -28.38
N LEU A 60 -13.75 0.97 -28.53
CA LEU A 60 -12.60 1.30 -27.68
C LEU A 60 -12.20 2.78 -27.79
N LYS A 61 -12.21 3.36 -28.99
CA LYS A 61 -11.97 4.79 -29.19
C LYS A 61 -13.03 5.64 -28.49
N GLY A 62 -14.30 5.24 -28.58
CA GLY A 62 -15.39 5.90 -27.86
C GLY A 62 -15.19 5.87 -26.35
N SER A 63 -14.85 4.71 -25.78
CA SER A 63 -14.57 4.56 -24.35
C SER A 63 -13.34 5.37 -23.90
N ASN A 64 -12.26 5.38 -24.67
CA ASN A 64 -11.08 6.19 -24.35
C ASN A 64 -11.39 7.69 -24.35
N ALA A 65 -12.11 8.19 -25.36
CA ALA A 65 -12.51 9.60 -25.40
C ALA A 65 -13.39 9.96 -24.19
N GLN A 66 -14.28 9.06 -23.77
CA GLN A 66 -15.09 9.25 -22.56
C GLN A 66 -14.23 9.29 -21.29
N LEU A 67 -13.26 8.37 -21.14
CA LEU A 67 -12.36 8.34 -19.99
C LEU A 67 -11.46 9.58 -19.94
N GLU A 68 -10.93 10.02 -21.07
CA GLU A 68 -10.14 11.25 -21.18
C GLU A 68 -10.95 12.48 -20.78
N SER A 69 -12.22 12.55 -21.21
CA SER A 69 -13.14 13.61 -20.81
C SER A 69 -13.39 13.62 -19.30
N ILE A 70 -13.69 12.45 -18.70
CA ILE A 70 -13.89 12.32 -17.24
C ILE A 70 -12.63 12.70 -16.48
N LEU A 71 -11.45 12.20 -16.90
CA LEU A 71 -10.18 12.52 -16.27
C LEU A 71 -9.86 14.01 -16.41
N GLY A 72 -10.16 14.61 -17.57
CA GLY A 72 -10.04 16.03 -17.81
C GLY A 72 -10.91 16.86 -16.87
N SER A 73 -12.18 16.48 -16.68
CA SER A 73 -13.07 17.13 -15.71
C SER A 73 -12.53 17.00 -14.29
N LEU A 74 -12.15 15.79 -13.84
CA LEU A 74 -11.61 15.58 -12.48
C LEU A 74 -10.32 16.38 -12.21
N LYS A 75 -9.46 16.53 -13.20
CA LYS A 75 -8.21 17.30 -13.06
C LYS A 75 -8.46 18.80 -13.07
N ASN A 76 -9.35 19.26 -13.93
CA ASN A 76 -9.54 20.68 -14.18
C ASN A 76 -10.53 21.29 -13.19
N ASP A 77 -11.51 20.52 -12.71
CA ASP A 77 -12.55 21.01 -11.81
C ASP A 77 -12.04 21.14 -10.37
N ASN A 78 -11.94 22.40 -9.94
CA ASN A 78 -11.43 22.80 -8.62
C ASN A 78 -10.01 22.27 -8.32
N PRO A 79 -8.98 22.78 -9.04
CA PRO A 79 -7.60 22.39 -8.78
C PRO A 79 -7.22 22.61 -7.32
N LEU A 80 -6.45 21.69 -6.75
CA LEU A 80 -6.00 21.76 -5.37
C LEU A 80 -4.52 22.14 -5.31
N LEU A 81 -4.23 23.20 -4.56
CA LEU A 81 -2.89 23.60 -4.12
C LEU A 81 -2.72 23.14 -2.68
N LEU A 82 -2.05 22.01 -2.49
CA LEU A 82 -1.78 21.48 -1.17
C LEU A 82 -0.50 22.09 -0.62
N CYS A 83 -0.52 22.54 0.63
CA CYS A 83 0.66 23.02 1.34
C CYS A 83 0.80 22.30 2.68
N LEU A 84 1.89 21.54 2.82
CA LEU A 84 2.21 20.74 3.99
C LEU A 84 3.47 21.31 4.63
N ILE A 85 3.36 21.80 5.87
CA ILE A 85 4.48 22.46 6.56
C ILE A 85 4.80 21.68 7.83
N ASP A 86 6.07 21.31 7.97
CA ASP A 86 6.66 20.88 9.23
C ASP A 86 6.92 22.12 10.09
N GLY A 87 6.00 22.38 11.02
CA GLY A 87 5.99 23.54 11.87
C GLY A 87 7.08 23.53 12.95
N ASP A 88 7.70 22.38 13.25
CA ASP A 88 8.81 22.32 14.21
C ASP A 88 10.12 22.82 13.58
N GLY A 89 10.22 22.79 12.25
CA GLY A 89 11.32 23.40 11.52
C GLY A 89 10.94 24.49 10.52
N HIS A 90 9.70 24.98 10.49
CA HIS A 90 9.30 26.18 9.75
C HIS A 90 8.64 27.18 10.71
N ILE A 91 9.46 27.81 11.56
CA ILE A 91 8.96 28.72 12.58
C ILE A 91 8.55 30.05 11.96
N PHE A 92 7.32 30.49 12.23
CA PHE A 92 6.81 31.79 11.79
C PHE A 92 7.60 32.95 12.42
N LYS A 93 7.69 34.07 11.71
CA LYS A 93 8.38 35.28 12.18
C LYS A 93 7.83 35.80 13.50
N LYS A 94 8.73 36.33 14.35
CA LYS A 94 8.38 36.88 15.67
C LYS A 94 7.32 37.97 15.53
N GLU A 95 7.48 38.84 14.54
CA GLU A 95 6.57 39.96 14.30
C GLU A 95 5.14 39.50 13.99
N LEU A 96 4.97 38.32 13.36
CA LEU A 96 3.67 37.73 13.10
C LEU A 96 3.12 37.06 14.37
N ILE A 97 3.93 36.29 15.09
CA ILE A 97 3.46 35.58 16.28
C ILE A 97 3.04 36.56 17.39
N THR A 98 3.81 37.62 17.64
CA THR A 98 3.53 38.58 18.72
C THR A 98 2.27 39.40 18.50
N GLN A 99 1.80 39.50 17.26
CA GLN A 99 0.53 40.13 16.91
C GLN A 99 -0.70 39.26 17.23
N GLY A 100 -0.50 38.00 17.67
CA GLY A 100 -1.59 37.09 17.98
C GLY A 100 -2.50 36.89 16.77
N ARG A 101 -3.81 37.08 16.95
CA ARG A 101 -4.84 36.76 15.95
C ARG A 101 -4.66 37.49 14.62
N SER A 102 -4.29 38.78 14.64
CA SER A 102 -4.05 39.52 13.38
C SER A 102 -2.83 38.96 12.64
N GLY A 103 -1.77 38.63 13.36
CA GLY A 103 -0.58 38.03 12.78
C GLY A 103 -0.80 36.64 12.20
N GLY A 104 -1.64 35.81 12.84
CA GLY A 104 -2.06 34.52 12.29
C GLY A 104 -2.78 34.65 10.94
N ARG A 105 -3.71 35.59 10.84
CA ARG A 105 -4.40 35.90 9.58
C ARG A 105 -3.45 36.46 8.53
N GLN A 106 -2.52 37.33 8.93
CA GLN A 106 -1.51 37.90 8.04
C GLN A 106 -0.58 36.81 7.48
N ALA A 107 -0.13 35.87 8.32
CA ALA A 107 0.69 34.74 7.89
C ALA A 107 -0.04 33.88 6.86
N ALA A 108 -1.31 33.56 7.11
CA ALA A 108 -2.17 32.83 6.16
C ALA A 108 -2.29 33.57 4.82
N MET A 109 -2.55 34.88 4.84
CA MET A 109 -2.66 35.70 3.64
C MET A 109 -1.35 35.74 2.83
N LEU A 110 -0.21 35.91 3.50
CA LEU A 110 1.10 35.91 2.84
C LEU A 110 1.41 34.58 2.17
N LEU A 111 1.12 33.46 2.85
CA LEU A 111 1.25 32.12 2.28
C LEU A 111 0.34 31.96 1.07
N THR A 112 -0.96 32.22 1.19
CA THR A 112 -1.90 32.15 0.05
C THR A 112 -1.39 32.93 -1.15
N LYS A 113 -0.98 34.20 -0.94
CA LYS A 113 -0.44 35.03 -2.01
C LYS A 113 0.80 34.40 -2.65
N GLY A 114 1.79 34.00 -1.85
CA GLY A 114 3.03 33.41 -2.37
C GLY A 114 2.78 32.15 -3.18
N LEU A 115 1.94 31.24 -2.67
CA LEU A 115 1.60 29.99 -3.35
C LEU A 115 0.86 30.22 -4.67
N THR A 116 -0.15 31.08 -4.67
CA THR A 116 -0.92 31.41 -5.88
C THR A 116 -0.06 32.15 -6.90
N ASP A 117 0.77 33.11 -6.48
CA ASP A 117 1.66 33.86 -7.36
C ASP A 117 2.70 32.94 -8.02
N TYR A 118 3.26 31.97 -7.29
CA TYR A 118 4.15 30.96 -7.87
C TYR A 118 3.43 30.13 -8.92
N THR A 119 2.23 29.66 -8.58
CA THR A 119 1.45 28.80 -9.46
C THR A 119 1.11 29.52 -10.76
N ALA A 120 0.69 30.78 -10.68
CA ALA A 120 0.41 31.62 -11.85
C ALA A 120 1.63 31.82 -12.78
N ARG A 121 2.85 31.80 -12.25
CA ARG A 121 4.08 31.86 -13.05
C ARG A 121 4.52 30.51 -13.60
N ALA A 122 4.25 29.43 -12.86
CA ALA A 122 4.68 28.08 -13.21
C ALA A 122 3.77 27.42 -14.25
N THR A 123 2.52 27.88 -14.39
CA THR A 123 1.54 27.30 -15.31
C THR A 123 0.78 28.36 -16.11
N ASP A 124 0.77 28.25 -17.43
CA ASP A 124 -0.05 29.07 -18.36
C ASP A 124 -1.50 28.56 -18.46
N THR A 125 -2.07 28.10 -17.35
CA THR A 125 -3.37 27.41 -17.34
C THR A 125 -4.44 28.29 -16.67
N PRO A 126 -5.39 28.87 -17.43
CA PRO A 126 -6.43 29.77 -16.89
C PRO A 126 -7.27 29.17 -15.76
N GLN A 127 -7.43 27.84 -15.77
CA GLN A 127 -8.20 27.06 -14.80
C GLN A 127 -7.58 27.11 -13.39
N MET A 128 -6.34 27.55 -13.24
CA MET A 128 -5.69 27.69 -11.94
C MET A 128 -6.22 28.88 -11.11
N SER A 129 -6.94 29.81 -11.76
CA SER A 129 -7.60 30.93 -11.07
C SER A 129 -8.65 30.50 -10.04
N ARG A 130 -9.25 29.31 -10.20
CA ARG A 130 -10.22 28.70 -9.27
C ARG A 130 -9.59 27.71 -8.30
N ALA A 131 -8.26 27.68 -8.20
CA ALA A 131 -7.59 26.69 -7.38
C ALA A 131 -7.85 26.95 -5.88
N GLN A 132 -8.16 25.89 -5.14
CA GLN A 132 -8.32 25.93 -3.70
C GLN A 132 -6.98 25.69 -3.02
N VAL A 133 -6.65 26.53 -2.04
CA VAL A 133 -5.46 26.34 -1.21
C VAL A 133 -5.85 25.55 0.03
N TRP A 134 -5.23 24.40 0.23
CA TRP A 134 -5.31 23.63 1.47
C TRP A 134 -3.96 23.73 2.17
N LEU A 135 -3.92 24.36 3.34
CA LEU A 135 -2.69 24.56 4.09
C LEU A 135 -2.76 23.92 5.47
N THR A 136 -1.88 22.96 5.73
CA THR A 136 -1.74 22.33 7.05
C THR A 136 -0.32 22.45 7.57
N VAL A 137 -0.18 23.02 8.76
CA VAL A 137 1.07 23.07 9.54
C VAL A 137 0.99 22.01 10.63
N PHE A 138 1.94 21.09 10.67
CA PHE A 138 2.02 20.04 11.68
C PHE A 138 3.10 20.41 12.69
N CYS A 139 2.78 20.41 13.97
CA CYS A 139 3.77 20.72 15.01
C CYS A 139 3.41 20.02 16.33
N ASN A 140 4.41 19.77 17.16
CA ASN A 140 4.17 19.47 18.57
C ASN A 140 3.94 20.80 19.30
N LYS A 141 2.68 21.21 19.48
CA LYS A 141 2.37 22.56 20.00
C LYS A 141 2.97 22.82 21.37
N THR A 142 2.97 21.83 22.25
CA THR A 142 3.54 21.95 23.60
C THR A 142 5.05 22.16 23.54
N GLY A 143 5.77 21.36 22.75
CA GLY A 143 7.22 21.54 22.59
C GLY A 143 7.59 22.87 21.92
N LEU A 144 6.81 23.26 20.91
CA LEU A 144 7.02 24.50 20.17
C LEU A 144 6.76 25.73 21.05
N ILE A 145 5.63 25.79 21.77
CA ILE A 145 5.29 26.93 22.61
C ILE A 145 6.30 27.14 23.73
N ASP A 146 6.77 26.06 24.37
CA ASP A 146 7.79 26.14 25.42
C ASP A 146 9.13 26.65 24.84
N THR A 147 9.50 26.20 23.64
CA THR A 147 10.70 26.70 22.94
C THR A 147 10.59 28.19 22.62
N LEU A 148 9.42 28.65 22.13
CA LEU A 148 9.19 30.05 21.77
C LEU A 148 9.22 30.98 22.99
N VAL A 149 8.61 30.56 24.10
CA VAL A 149 8.59 31.32 25.36
C VAL A 149 10.00 31.39 25.96
N ASN A 150 10.72 30.26 26.01
CA ASN A 150 12.07 30.20 26.58
C ASN A 150 13.11 31.02 25.78
N GLN A 151 12.79 31.43 24.56
CA GLN A 151 13.63 32.27 23.70
C GLN A 151 13.12 33.72 23.60
N ASP A 152 12.18 34.13 24.47
CA ASP A 152 11.56 35.46 24.47
C ASP A 152 10.99 35.87 23.08
N ILE A 153 10.44 34.90 22.35
CA ILE A 153 9.81 35.16 21.06
C ILE A 153 8.39 35.66 21.26
N CYS A 154 7.60 34.99 22.09
CA CYS A 154 6.22 35.35 22.39
C CYS A 154 5.76 34.78 23.73
N THR A 155 4.62 35.26 24.23
CA THR A 155 3.90 34.63 25.33
C THR A 155 3.06 33.44 24.85
N LYS A 156 2.58 32.61 25.79
CA LYS A 156 1.71 31.47 25.47
C LYS A 156 0.39 31.96 24.84
N GLU A 157 -0.14 33.06 25.35
CA GLU A 157 -1.38 33.70 24.90
C GLU A 157 -1.25 34.25 23.48
N GLN A 158 -0.12 34.90 23.17
CA GLN A 158 0.15 35.40 21.82
C GLN A 158 0.20 34.26 20.80
N PHE A 159 0.91 33.17 21.10
CA PHE A 159 0.98 32.01 20.22
C PHE A 159 -0.40 31.34 20.03
N LYS A 160 -1.18 31.23 21.11
CA LYS A 160 -2.56 30.70 21.05
C LYS A 160 -3.45 31.55 20.15
N GLU A 161 -3.45 32.87 20.33
CA GLU A 161 -4.22 33.78 19.48
C GLU A 161 -3.73 33.76 18.03
N PHE A 162 -2.42 33.64 17.79
CA PHE A 162 -1.86 33.43 16.46
C PHE A 162 -2.43 32.17 15.80
N CYS A 163 -2.46 31.04 16.52
CA CYS A 163 -3.05 29.80 16.01
C CYS A 163 -4.54 29.98 15.65
N PHE A 164 -5.30 30.67 16.48
CA PHE A 164 -6.70 30.96 16.18
C PHE A 164 -6.87 31.86 14.95
N GLY A 165 -6.02 32.89 14.82
CA GLY A 165 -6.02 33.77 13.65
C GLY A 165 -5.74 33.00 12.36
N PHE A 166 -4.76 32.10 12.39
CA PHE A 166 -4.40 31.27 11.25
C PHE A 166 -5.51 30.31 10.86
N ASN A 167 -6.03 29.53 11.82
CA ASN A 167 -7.06 28.51 11.56
C ASN A 167 -8.39 29.12 11.10
N GLN A 168 -8.69 30.36 11.48
CA GLN A 168 -9.89 31.07 11.07
C GLN A 168 -9.72 31.87 9.77
N ALA A 169 -8.52 31.94 9.20
CA ALA A 169 -8.26 32.74 8.01
C ALA A 169 -8.93 32.15 6.76
N ALA A 170 -9.05 30.82 6.69
CA ALA A 170 -9.76 30.11 5.62
C ALA A 170 -10.19 28.71 6.09
N PRO A 171 -11.25 28.12 5.49
CA PRO A 171 -11.78 26.82 5.93
C PRO A 171 -10.80 25.64 5.85
N LEU A 172 -9.84 25.69 4.91
CA LEU A 172 -8.86 24.61 4.66
C LEU A 172 -7.51 24.88 5.33
N PHE A 173 -7.45 25.81 6.28
CA PHE A 173 -6.21 26.25 6.92
C PHE A 173 -6.18 25.72 8.36
N SER A 174 -5.09 25.04 8.72
CA SER A 174 -4.98 24.46 10.06
C SER A 174 -3.53 24.38 10.54
N ILE A 175 -3.30 24.83 11.77
CA ILE A 175 -2.15 24.46 12.61
C ILE A 175 -2.61 23.31 13.52
N LEU A 176 -2.16 22.12 13.16
CA LEU A 176 -2.52 20.85 13.77
C LEU A 176 -1.48 20.46 14.82
N ASP A 177 -1.96 20.18 16.03
CA ASP A 177 -1.12 19.61 17.10
C ASP A 177 -1.02 18.10 16.89
N VAL A 178 0.18 17.59 16.66
CA VAL A 178 0.43 16.16 16.52
C VAL A 178 0.73 15.48 17.86
N GLY A 179 0.81 16.27 18.93
CA GLY A 179 1.18 15.81 20.26
C GLY A 179 2.67 15.54 20.40
N PRO A 180 3.10 15.01 21.55
CA PRO A 180 4.50 14.71 21.81
C PRO A 180 4.98 13.52 20.97
N GLY A 181 6.23 13.58 20.53
CA GLY A 181 6.89 12.48 19.82
C GLY A 181 7.86 13.02 18.77
N LYS A 182 9.03 12.39 18.66
CA LYS A 182 10.11 12.87 17.79
C LYS A 182 9.78 12.80 16.29
N GLU A 183 8.86 11.94 15.89
CA GLU A 183 8.54 11.64 14.48
C GLU A 183 7.03 11.71 14.19
N SER A 184 6.25 12.29 15.10
CA SER A 184 4.78 12.34 15.00
C SER A 184 4.31 13.26 13.85
N ALA A 185 4.98 14.40 13.65
CA ALA A 185 4.70 15.31 12.55
C ALA A 185 5.10 14.68 11.21
N ASP A 186 6.33 14.17 11.14
CA ASP A 186 6.89 13.51 9.97
C ASP A 186 6.00 12.39 9.46
N SER A 187 5.55 11.51 10.37
CA SER A 187 4.71 10.36 10.00
C SER A 187 3.40 10.78 9.34
N LYS A 188 2.77 11.86 9.82
CA LYS A 188 1.56 12.42 9.20
C LYS A 188 1.86 13.08 7.87
N ILE A 189 2.89 13.90 7.80
CA ILE A 189 3.28 14.61 6.57
C ILE A 189 3.64 13.60 5.46
N LYS A 190 4.39 12.55 5.77
CA LYS A 190 4.76 11.46 4.82
C LYS A 190 3.52 10.81 4.23
N GLU A 191 2.52 10.54 5.05
CA GLU A 191 1.29 9.92 4.58
C GLU A 191 0.43 10.88 3.75
N TYR A 192 0.39 12.17 4.11
CA TYR A 192 -0.27 13.20 3.31
C TYR A 192 0.42 13.36 1.95
N LEU A 193 1.76 13.41 1.92
CA LEU A 193 2.54 13.41 0.68
C LEU A 193 2.21 12.19 -0.17
N ARG A 194 2.12 11.00 0.44
CA ARG A 194 1.77 9.77 -0.27
C ARG A 194 0.36 9.86 -0.88
N VAL A 195 -0.65 10.16 -0.07
CA VAL A 195 -2.05 10.10 -0.53
C VAL A 195 -2.38 11.24 -1.50
N PHE A 196 -2.15 12.48 -1.10
CA PHE A 196 -2.71 13.62 -1.82
C PHE A 196 -1.96 13.97 -3.10
N THR A 197 -0.66 13.66 -3.21
CA THR A 197 0.09 13.89 -4.46
C THR A 197 -0.47 13.05 -5.62
N ARG A 198 -1.01 11.86 -5.30
CA ARG A 198 -1.63 10.94 -6.27
C ARG A 198 -3.01 11.38 -6.74
N PHE A 199 -3.64 12.34 -6.07
CA PHE A 199 -4.97 12.80 -6.47
C PHE A 199 -4.89 13.57 -7.80
N PRO A 200 -5.81 13.30 -8.75
CA PRO A 200 -5.84 13.99 -10.04
C PRO A 200 -5.99 15.51 -9.91
N GLN A 201 -6.82 15.98 -8.97
CA GLN A 201 -7.05 17.41 -8.72
C GLN A 201 -5.85 18.14 -8.08
N THR A 202 -4.94 17.42 -7.41
CA THR A 202 -3.77 18.03 -6.78
C THR A 202 -2.79 18.44 -7.86
N SER A 203 -2.74 19.75 -8.13
CA SER A 203 -1.88 20.33 -9.15
C SER A 203 -0.49 20.61 -8.62
N PHE A 204 -0.41 21.14 -7.39
CA PHE A 204 0.85 21.39 -6.70
C PHE A 204 0.80 20.95 -5.24
N VAL A 205 1.95 20.49 -4.77
CA VAL A 205 2.23 20.20 -3.37
C VAL A 205 3.40 21.05 -2.92
N PHE A 206 3.11 22.11 -2.19
CA PHE A 206 4.10 22.95 -1.53
C PHE A 206 4.54 22.29 -0.23
N PHE A 207 5.78 21.86 -0.20
CA PHE A 207 6.31 21.05 0.89
C PHE A 207 7.33 21.83 1.71
N GLY A 208 6.96 22.18 2.94
CA GLY A 208 7.82 22.83 3.93
C GLY A 208 8.41 21.84 4.91
N GLY A 209 9.26 20.92 4.46
CA GLY A 209 9.94 19.93 5.31
C GLY A 209 11.42 19.72 4.96
N GLY A 210 12.06 20.69 4.29
CA GLY A 210 13.43 20.54 3.78
C GLY A 210 14.57 20.71 4.80
N HIS A 211 14.28 20.68 6.10
CA HIS A 211 15.29 20.93 7.15
C HIS A 211 16.02 19.67 7.64
N ASP A 212 15.51 18.47 7.32
CA ASP A 212 16.17 17.19 7.60
C ASP A 212 15.94 16.20 6.46
N ASN A 213 16.60 15.05 6.57
CA ASN A 213 16.50 13.95 5.60
C ASN A 213 15.35 12.98 5.97
N GLY A 214 14.48 13.34 6.92
CA GLY A 214 13.40 12.47 7.38
C GLY A 214 12.42 12.09 6.28
N TYR A 215 12.31 12.94 5.25
CA TYR A 215 11.36 12.82 4.14
C TYR A 215 11.94 12.22 2.85
N THR A 216 13.26 11.95 2.80
CA THR A 216 13.95 11.50 1.58
C THR A 216 13.30 10.26 0.97
N SER A 217 12.95 9.26 1.78
CA SER A 217 12.35 8.00 1.30
C SER A 217 10.97 8.21 0.66
N SER A 218 10.15 9.09 1.25
CA SER A 218 8.82 9.42 0.71
C SER A 218 8.93 10.21 -0.60
N LEU A 219 9.87 11.14 -0.72
CA LEU A 219 10.11 11.88 -1.96
C LEU A 219 10.66 10.97 -3.06
N THR A 220 11.60 10.08 -2.73
CA THR A 220 12.13 9.08 -3.68
C THR A 220 11.04 8.15 -4.21
N LEU A 221 10.07 7.77 -3.36
CA LEU A 221 8.91 7.00 -3.80
C LEU A 221 8.08 7.77 -4.84
N LEU A 222 7.83 9.07 -4.60
CA LEU A 222 7.08 9.91 -5.53
C LEU A 222 7.86 10.17 -6.83
N GLU A 223 9.19 10.22 -6.77
CA GLU A 223 10.07 10.27 -7.94
C GLU A 223 9.95 9.03 -8.82
N ASN A 224 10.03 7.84 -8.20
CA ASN A 224 9.87 6.57 -8.92
C ASN A 224 8.49 6.41 -9.59
N GLU A 225 7.47 7.11 -9.09
CA GLU A 225 6.13 7.15 -9.67
C GLU A 225 5.92 8.28 -10.69
N GLY A 226 6.95 9.09 -10.95
CA GLY A 226 6.87 10.21 -11.89
C GLY A 226 6.06 11.41 -11.39
N LEU A 227 5.81 11.51 -10.08
CA LEU A 227 4.97 12.55 -9.47
C LEU A 227 5.73 13.77 -8.96
N MET A 228 7.06 13.80 -9.10
CA MET A 228 7.91 14.90 -8.63
C MET A 228 7.58 16.25 -9.25
N HIS A 229 7.06 16.26 -10.48
CA HIS A 229 6.64 17.49 -11.18
C HIS A 229 5.56 18.30 -10.42
N LYS A 230 4.85 17.66 -9.48
CA LYS A 230 3.85 18.33 -8.63
C LYS A 230 4.45 18.98 -7.38
N ILE A 231 5.66 18.58 -6.97
CA ILE A 231 6.21 18.95 -5.65
C ILE A 231 7.06 20.21 -5.80
N VAL A 232 6.83 21.17 -4.92
CA VAL A 232 7.60 22.41 -4.83
C VAL A 232 8.07 22.58 -3.40
N LEU A 233 9.36 22.76 -3.19
CA LEU A 233 9.92 22.94 -1.85
C LEU A 233 9.66 24.37 -1.36
N LEU A 234 8.91 24.49 -0.28
CA LEU A 234 8.69 25.76 0.43
C LEU A 234 9.85 25.98 1.42
N ARG A 235 10.70 26.98 1.16
CA ARG A 235 11.86 27.26 1.99
C ARG A 235 11.48 27.97 3.29
N GLY A 236 11.69 27.30 4.43
CA GLY A 236 11.63 27.92 5.76
C GLY A 236 12.94 28.59 6.21
N TYR A 237 14.08 27.99 5.87
CA TYR A 237 15.42 28.50 6.20
C TYR A 237 16.28 28.66 4.95
N LYS A 238 17.39 29.40 5.08
CA LYS A 238 18.38 29.52 4.00
C LYS A 238 19.07 28.19 3.64
N ALA A 239 19.19 27.25 4.58
CA ALA A 239 19.88 25.98 4.39
C ALA A 239 18.88 24.82 4.20
N ILE A 240 19.01 24.11 3.08
CA ILE A 240 18.31 22.85 2.78
C ILE A 240 19.23 21.68 3.12
N ALA A 241 18.65 20.59 3.64
CA ALA A 241 19.35 19.34 3.88
C ALA A 241 19.98 18.79 2.58
N LEU A 242 21.20 18.26 2.68
CA LEU A 242 22.03 17.96 1.51
C LEU A 242 21.36 16.99 0.53
N GLU A 243 20.65 15.97 1.04
CA GLU A 243 19.98 14.95 0.22
C GLU A 243 18.80 15.51 -0.58
N LEU A 244 18.06 16.49 -0.05
CA LEU A 244 16.97 17.12 -0.78
C LEU A 244 17.47 17.97 -1.97
N ARG A 245 18.72 18.47 -1.92
CA ARG A 245 19.29 19.18 -3.08
C ARG A 245 19.50 18.25 -4.26
N ASN A 246 19.77 16.97 -4.02
CA ASN A 246 19.99 16.00 -5.09
C ASN A 246 18.72 15.71 -5.90
N LEU A 247 17.55 15.97 -5.32
CA LEU A 247 16.24 15.78 -5.97
C LEU A 247 15.87 16.93 -6.93
N ASN A 248 16.66 18.01 -7.00
CA ASN A 248 16.47 19.15 -7.91
C ASN A 248 15.02 19.69 -7.96
N LEU A 249 14.34 19.69 -6.81
CA LEU A 249 12.96 20.17 -6.71
C LEU A 249 12.88 21.68 -7.01
N PRO A 250 11.83 22.14 -7.71
CA PRO A 250 11.51 23.56 -7.77
C PRO A 250 11.31 24.13 -6.37
N GLU A 251 11.68 25.38 -6.17
CA GLU A 251 11.68 25.99 -4.84
C GLU A 251 10.93 27.32 -4.84
N ILE A 252 10.31 27.62 -3.70
CA ILE A 252 9.67 28.90 -3.44
C ILE A 252 10.08 29.40 -2.06
N THR A 253 10.32 30.71 -1.96
CA THR A 253 10.40 31.43 -0.68
C THR A 253 9.23 32.39 -0.60
N VAL A 254 8.54 32.41 0.54
CA VAL A 254 7.48 33.41 0.80
C VAL A 254 8.04 34.41 1.81
N ASP A 255 8.38 35.60 1.30
CA ASP A 255 9.01 36.64 2.10
C ASP A 255 8.10 37.07 3.26
N GLY A 256 8.71 37.30 4.42
CA GLY A 256 7.98 37.79 5.59
C GLY A 256 7.32 36.71 6.44
N VAL A 257 7.28 35.44 6.03
CA VAL A 257 6.51 34.41 6.75
C VAL A 257 7.35 33.67 7.80
N PHE A 258 8.50 33.12 7.41
CA PHE A 258 9.32 32.28 8.29
C PHE A 258 10.56 33.00 8.81
N MET A 259 11.05 32.57 9.97
CA MET A 259 12.33 33.01 10.51
C MET A 259 13.49 32.44 9.68
N PRO A 260 14.54 33.23 9.38
CA PRO A 260 15.65 32.77 8.53
C PRO A 260 16.62 31.81 9.23
N ARG A 261 16.50 31.62 10.55
CA ARG A 261 17.39 30.79 11.39
C ARG A 261 16.60 29.83 12.27
N LYS A 262 17.08 28.58 12.37
CA LYS A 262 16.51 27.56 13.26
C LYS A 262 16.76 27.95 14.72
N LEU A 263 15.74 27.82 15.56
CA LEU A 263 15.88 28.01 17.00
C LEU A 263 16.66 26.84 17.60
N SER A 264 17.70 27.14 18.38
CA SER A 264 18.48 26.14 19.10
C SER A 264 17.70 25.67 20.32
N ASN A 265 17.38 24.37 20.38
CA ASN A 265 16.69 23.79 21.53
C ASN A 265 17.72 23.45 22.63
N PRO A 266 17.73 24.10 23.81
CA PRO A 266 18.74 23.87 24.85
C PRO A 266 18.74 22.43 25.41
N PHE A 267 17.66 21.68 25.23
CA PHE A 267 17.53 20.29 25.71
C PHE A 267 18.19 19.22 24.83
N THR A 268 18.83 19.58 23.73
CA THR A 268 19.54 18.60 22.85
C THR A 268 21.07 18.64 22.96
N ARG A 269 21.62 19.49 23.83
CA ARG A 269 23.06 19.56 24.07
C ARG A 269 23.47 18.70 25.27
N ASN A 270 23.39 17.38 25.13
CA ASN A 270 24.12 16.46 26.01
C ASN A 270 24.46 15.14 25.30
N LYS A 271 25.51 15.19 24.48
CA LYS A 271 26.54 14.14 24.48
C LYS A 271 27.88 14.86 24.61
N GLY A 272 28.45 14.76 25.80
CA GLY A 272 29.79 15.25 26.08
C GLY A 272 30.80 14.57 25.18
N GLN A 273 31.71 15.39 24.64
CA GLN A 273 33.06 14.95 24.32
C GLN A 273 33.73 14.57 25.66
N LEU A 274 34.28 13.37 25.73
CA LEU A 274 35.34 13.04 26.68
C LEU A 274 36.62 12.77 25.87
N PRO A 275 37.79 13.28 26.31
CA PRO A 275 39.05 13.09 25.61
C PRO A 275 39.65 11.70 25.83
N GLU A 276 40.38 11.26 24.82
CA GLU A 276 41.18 10.05 24.70
C GLU A 276 42.47 10.13 25.56
N HIS A 277 42.87 9.07 26.28
CA HIS A 277 44.25 8.52 26.41
C HIS A 277 44.41 7.44 27.52
N GLY A 278 44.53 6.16 27.10
CA GLY A 278 45.35 5.01 27.62
C GLY A 278 45.20 4.41 29.04
N PRO A 279 45.80 3.22 29.35
CA PRO A 279 45.95 1.97 28.57
C PRO A 279 45.34 0.72 29.27
N ALA A 280 45.29 -0.40 28.55
CA ALA A 280 44.63 -1.67 28.91
C ALA A 280 45.39 -2.54 29.94
N MET A 281 44.65 -3.24 30.82
CA MET A 281 45.06 -4.49 31.49
C MET A 281 43.85 -5.43 31.74
N SER A 282 44.12 -6.74 31.75
CA SER A 282 43.19 -7.85 31.55
C SER A 282 42.67 -8.51 32.86
N ALA A 283 41.35 -8.81 32.89
CA ALA A 283 40.59 -9.92 33.54
C ALA A 283 40.76 -10.19 35.07
N PRO A 284 39.88 -10.96 35.78
CA PRO A 284 38.73 -11.79 35.34
C PRO A 284 37.43 -11.65 36.19
N GLY A 285 36.33 -12.30 35.76
CA GLY A 285 35.25 -12.73 36.67
C GLY A 285 33.82 -12.28 36.31
N SER A 286 33.00 -13.23 35.84
CA SER A 286 31.54 -13.10 35.66
C SER A 286 30.82 -12.98 37.03
N PRO A 287 29.65 -12.32 37.10
CA PRO A 287 28.42 -13.10 36.99
C PRO A 287 27.34 -12.44 36.13
N LYS A 288 26.66 -13.27 35.33
CA LYS A 288 25.47 -12.89 34.56
C LYS A 288 24.33 -12.51 35.51
N LYS A 289 23.77 -11.30 35.36
CA LYS A 289 22.47 -10.93 35.93
C LYS A 289 21.51 -10.41 34.84
N THR A 290 20.61 -11.32 34.48
CA THR A 290 19.17 -11.11 34.36
C THR A 290 18.66 -9.97 33.47
N SER A 291 18.48 -10.29 32.18
CA SER A 291 17.49 -9.62 31.31
C SER A 291 16.10 -10.15 31.65
N ILE A 292 15.23 -9.24 32.06
CA ILE A 292 13.82 -9.48 32.36
C ILE A 292 13.12 -9.78 31.03
N HIS A 293 12.90 -11.06 30.76
CA HIS A 293 11.89 -11.50 29.81
C HIS A 293 10.54 -11.50 30.53
N SER A 294 9.73 -10.47 30.26
CA SER A 294 8.30 -10.53 30.58
C SER A 294 7.59 -11.26 29.45
N THR A 295 7.26 -12.53 29.71
CA THR A 295 6.24 -13.31 29.02
C THR A 295 4.86 -12.66 29.21
N PRO A 296 3.97 -12.64 28.19
CA PRO A 296 2.55 -12.64 28.44
C PRO A 296 2.12 -14.09 28.60
N SER A 297 1.88 -14.46 29.85
CA SER A 297 1.18 -15.67 30.25
C SER A 297 -0.26 -15.62 29.75
N SER A 298 -0.72 -16.75 29.23
CA SER A 298 -2.09 -17.04 28.87
C SER A 298 -3.07 -16.76 30.02
N SER A 299 -3.98 -15.83 29.81
CA SER A 299 -5.33 -15.85 30.38
C SER A 299 -6.29 -15.40 29.28
N GLY A 300 -7.31 -16.21 29.03
CA GLY A 300 -8.21 -16.06 27.89
C GLY A 300 -8.95 -14.74 27.92
N ASP A 301 -8.91 -14.03 26.80
CA ASP A 301 -9.80 -12.92 26.49
C ASP A 301 -10.51 -13.25 25.17
N GLU A 302 -11.83 -13.12 25.21
CA GLU A 302 -12.70 -13.08 24.03
C GLU A 302 -12.19 -12.08 22.98
N PRO A 303 -12.54 -12.28 21.69
CA PRO A 303 -12.28 -11.27 20.68
C PRO A 303 -13.04 -9.99 21.03
N ARG A 304 -12.29 -8.91 21.31
CA ARG A 304 -12.81 -7.56 21.46
C ARG A 304 -13.58 -7.18 20.20
N TYR A 305 -14.91 -7.27 20.27
CA TYR A 305 -15.78 -6.49 19.41
C TYR A 305 -15.46 -5.02 19.65
N LEU A 306 -15.26 -4.27 18.57
CA LEU A 306 -15.21 -2.81 18.64
C LEU A 306 -16.61 -2.34 19.08
N GLU A 307 -16.74 -2.03 20.37
CA GLU A 307 -17.88 -1.27 20.89
C GLU A 307 -17.97 0.08 20.15
N PRO A 308 -19.17 0.49 19.69
CA PRO A 308 -19.38 1.74 18.97
C PRO A 308 -19.33 2.93 19.95
N GLY A 309 -18.12 3.38 20.28
CA GLY A 309 -17.95 4.33 21.36
C GLY A 309 -16.74 5.26 21.30
N VAL A 310 -16.11 5.50 20.15
CA VAL A 310 -15.24 6.68 19.93
C VAL A 310 -15.25 7.05 18.44
N VAL A 311 -16.30 7.75 17.99
CA VAL A 311 -16.28 8.40 16.67
C VAL A 311 -15.61 9.76 16.82
N GLY A 312 -14.29 9.79 16.70
CA GLY A 312 -13.56 11.02 16.40
C GLY A 312 -13.60 11.26 14.89
N HIS A 313 -14.49 12.15 14.44
CA HIS A 313 -14.62 12.72 13.09
C HIS A 313 -13.94 11.93 11.96
N ILE A 314 -14.59 10.86 11.51
CA ILE A 314 -14.34 10.30 10.19
C ILE A 314 -14.98 11.29 9.20
N ASN A 315 -14.20 11.85 8.29
CA ASN A 315 -14.67 12.78 7.27
C ASN A 315 -15.76 12.09 6.42
N GLU A 316 -16.89 12.74 6.15
CA GLU A 316 -18.01 12.14 5.39
C GLU A 316 -17.56 11.61 4.03
N VAL A 317 -16.53 12.22 3.44
CA VAL A 317 -15.92 11.78 2.17
C VAL A 317 -15.23 10.43 2.30
N LEU A 318 -14.54 10.15 3.42
CA LEU A 318 -13.87 8.88 3.64
C LEU A 318 -14.88 7.77 3.94
N LEU A 319 -15.96 8.11 4.66
CA LEU A 319 -17.05 7.20 4.92
C LEU A 319 -17.82 6.88 3.63
N SER A 320 -18.10 7.88 2.80
CA SER A 320 -18.70 7.73 1.47
C SER A 320 -17.82 6.91 0.52
N PHE A 321 -16.50 7.10 0.55
CA PHE A 321 -15.55 6.33 -0.26
C PHE A 321 -15.47 4.85 0.18
N LEU A 322 -15.44 4.59 1.49
CA LEU A 322 -15.46 3.22 2.03
C LEU A 322 -16.81 2.51 1.81
N LEU A 323 -17.91 3.27 1.77
CA LEU A 323 -19.26 2.77 1.49
C LEU A 323 -19.53 2.53 -0.01
N SER A 324 -18.68 3.06 -0.90
CA SER A 324 -18.84 2.97 -2.36
C SER A 324 -17.91 1.95 -3.04
N ILE A 325 -16.97 1.34 -2.29
CA ILE A 325 -16.19 0.21 -2.80
C ILE A 325 -17.11 -1.01 -2.84
N PRO A 326 -17.38 -1.61 -4.02
CA PRO A 326 -18.16 -2.83 -4.10
C PRO A 326 -17.40 -3.94 -3.36
N LEU A 327 -17.87 -4.30 -2.16
CA LEU A 327 -17.33 -5.42 -1.39
C LEU A 327 -17.68 -6.72 -2.12
N GLN A 328 -16.76 -7.18 -2.95
CA GLN A 328 -16.95 -8.41 -3.71
C GLN A 328 -16.71 -9.62 -2.80
N PRO A 329 -17.53 -10.68 -2.91
CA PRO A 329 -17.31 -11.90 -2.15
C PRO A 329 -15.95 -12.52 -2.52
N LEU A 330 -15.34 -13.23 -1.55
CA LEU A 330 -13.95 -13.71 -1.61
C LEU A 330 -13.58 -14.47 -2.91
N HIS A 331 -14.54 -15.20 -3.48
CA HIS A 331 -14.35 -15.99 -4.71
C HIS A 331 -14.28 -15.16 -6.00
N LYS A 332 -14.65 -13.88 -5.97
CA LYS A 332 -14.59 -12.96 -7.11
C LYS A 332 -13.32 -12.10 -7.13
N GLN A 333 -12.48 -12.20 -6.10
CA GLN A 333 -11.22 -11.45 -6.01
C GLN A 333 -10.12 -12.12 -6.83
N THR A 334 -9.45 -11.33 -7.68
CA THR A 334 -8.35 -11.80 -8.54
C THR A 334 -7.16 -10.83 -8.42
N PRO A 335 -5.97 -11.28 -7.95
CA PRO A 335 -5.67 -12.62 -7.42
C PRO A 335 -6.40 -12.94 -6.10
N PRO A 336 -6.58 -14.22 -5.71
CA PRO A 336 -7.26 -14.53 -4.45
C PRO A 336 -6.55 -13.86 -3.24
N PRO A 337 -7.28 -13.41 -2.22
CA PRO A 337 -6.70 -12.78 -1.03
C PRO A 337 -5.79 -13.74 -0.27
N CYS A 338 -4.66 -13.23 0.21
CA CYS A 338 -3.68 -14.03 0.93
C CYS A 338 -4.16 -14.37 2.35
N THR A 339 -4.51 -15.63 2.60
CA THR A 339 -4.93 -16.11 3.92
C THR A 339 -3.93 -15.77 5.03
N PHE A 340 -2.63 -15.86 4.76
CA PHE A 340 -1.60 -15.59 5.78
C PHE A 340 -1.41 -14.11 6.06
N PHE A 341 -1.60 -13.23 5.07
CA PHE A 341 -1.53 -11.79 5.28
C PHE A 341 -2.69 -11.30 6.15
N TYR A 342 -3.91 -11.76 5.85
CA TYR A 342 -5.11 -11.30 6.56
C TYR A 342 -5.35 -11.98 7.92
N LEU A 343 -4.88 -13.21 8.12
CA LEU A 343 -5.10 -13.96 9.38
C LEU A 343 -3.84 -14.16 10.23
N SER A 344 -2.66 -13.79 9.74
CA SER A 344 -1.39 -14.01 10.45
C SER A 344 -0.29 -13.07 9.92
N ALA A 345 0.90 -13.60 9.59
CA ALA A 345 1.97 -12.86 8.91
C ALA A 345 2.39 -13.58 7.61
N CYS A 346 2.25 -12.89 6.46
CA CYS A 346 2.74 -13.38 5.18
C CYS A 346 4.26 -13.24 5.09
N LYS A 347 4.97 -14.34 4.83
CA LYS A 347 6.44 -14.36 4.72
C LYS A 347 6.97 -14.12 3.30
N GLN A 348 6.08 -14.04 2.30
CA GLN A 348 6.46 -13.88 0.89
C GLN A 348 6.60 -12.41 0.47
N GLY A 349 6.14 -11.46 1.30
CA GLY A 349 6.25 -10.02 1.04
C GLY A 349 5.69 -9.64 -0.34
N ALA A 350 6.43 -8.79 -1.07
CA ALA A 350 6.06 -8.33 -2.41
C ALA A 350 6.07 -9.42 -3.50
N LYS A 351 6.59 -10.63 -3.21
CA LYS A 351 6.62 -11.76 -4.16
C LYS A 351 5.42 -12.71 -3.98
N CYS A 352 4.48 -12.37 -3.09
CA CYS A 352 3.30 -13.18 -2.85
C CYS A 352 2.40 -13.18 -4.10
N THR A 353 1.96 -14.36 -4.54
CA THR A 353 1.05 -14.52 -5.69
C THR A 353 -0.43 -14.26 -5.35
N TYR A 354 -0.71 -13.88 -4.10
CA TYR A 354 -2.04 -13.62 -3.56
C TYR A 354 -2.15 -12.14 -3.16
N GLY A 355 -3.35 -11.55 -3.24
CA GLY A 355 -3.56 -10.13 -2.97
C GLY A 355 -3.44 -9.77 -1.49
N HIS A 356 -2.91 -8.57 -1.21
CA HIS A 356 -2.67 -8.00 0.13
C HIS A 356 -3.37 -6.63 0.33
N ASP A 357 -4.12 -6.17 -0.66
CA ASP A 357 -4.63 -4.81 -0.79
C ASP A 357 -6.17 -4.72 -0.74
N TYR A 358 -6.85 -5.85 -0.52
CA TYR A 358 -8.29 -5.91 -0.31
C TYR A 358 -8.70 -5.36 1.06
N ILE A 359 -9.78 -4.59 1.06
CA ILE A 359 -10.58 -4.28 2.24
C ILE A 359 -11.64 -5.39 2.36
N LEU A 360 -11.57 -6.15 3.44
CA LEU A 360 -12.39 -7.35 3.65
C LEU A 360 -13.46 -7.13 4.71
N THR A 361 -14.66 -7.64 4.49
CA THR A 361 -15.75 -7.61 5.49
C THR A 361 -15.54 -8.66 6.58
N PRO A 362 -16.20 -8.53 7.75
CA PRO A 362 -16.19 -9.58 8.78
C PRO A 362 -16.54 -10.98 8.25
N GLU A 363 -17.50 -11.06 7.31
CA GLU A 363 -17.90 -12.30 6.64
C GLU A 363 -16.76 -12.85 5.77
N ASN A 364 -16.03 -11.99 5.06
CA ASN A 364 -14.86 -12.43 4.29
C ASN A 364 -13.76 -12.99 5.19
N TYR A 365 -13.53 -12.40 6.37
CA TYR A 365 -12.59 -12.94 7.35
C TYR A 365 -13.04 -14.30 7.89
N HIS A 366 -14.34 -14.51 8.07
CA HIS A 366 -14.90 -15.82 8.42
C HIS A 366 -14.63 -16.85 7.32
N ASP A 367 -14.97 -16.52 6.06
CA ASP A 367 -14.74 -17.38 4.91
C ASP A 367 -13.26 -17.71 4.70
N LEU A 368 -12.36 -16.74 4.91
CA LEU A 368 -10.92 -16.92 4.87
C LEU A 368 -10.45 -17.92 5.92
N ARG A 369 -11.00 -17.86 7.14
CA ARG A 369 -10.67 -18.80 8.22
C ARG A 369 -11.11 -20.21 7.85
N GLU A 370 -12.36 -20.38 7.39
CA GLU A 370 -12.87 -21.71 7.02
C GLU A 370 -12.13 -22.31 5.82
N ASN A 371 -11.89 -21.50 4.78
CA ASN A 371 -11.21 -21.96 3.57
C ASN A 371 -9.73 -22.22 3.82
N GLY A 372 -9.07 -21.42 4.67
CA GLY A 372 -7.70 -21.65 5.12
C GLY A 372 -7.51 -23.03 5.76
N LYS A 373 -8.47 -23.47 6.58
CA LYS A 373 -8.46 -24.81 7.21
C LYS A 373 -8.59 -25.95 6.19
N LYS A 374 -9.05 -25.69 4.96
CA LYS A 374 -9.11 -26.70 3.89
C LYS A 374 -7.75 -26.91 3.21
N ALA A 375 -6.75 -26.05 3.44
CA ALA A 375 -5.38 -26.22 2.96
C ALA A 375 -4.49 -26.77 4.08
N PRO A 376 -3.62 -27.76 3.81
CA PRO A 376 -2.80 -28.38 4.84
C PRO A 376 -1.72 -27.41 5.34
N CYS A 377 -1.53 -27.37 6.66
CA CYS A 377 -0.42 -26.64 7.26
C CYS A 377 0.93 -27.22 6.81
N PRO A 378 1.85 -26.41 6.24
CA PRO A 378 3.14 -26.89 5.75
C PRO A 378 4.01 -27.55 6.83
N MET A 379 3.88 -27.14 8.09
CA MET A 379 4.66 -27.68 9.21
C MET A 379 4.15 -29.06 9.62
N ILE A 380 2.84 -29.22 9.79
CA ILE A 380 2.24 -30.51 10.14
C ILE A 380 2.39 -31.51 8.98
N ASN A 381 2.30 -31.06 7.72
CA ASN A 381 2.60 -31.91 6.55
C ASN A 381 4.03 -32.48 6.58
N ARG A 382 4.98 -31.77 7.21
CA ARG A 382 6.36 -32.22 7.42
C ARG A 382 6.56 -32.94 8.76
N ASN A 383 5.47 -33.32 9.43
CA ASN A 383 5.46 -33.97 10.75
C ASN A 383 6.17 -33.16 11.84
N LYS A 384 6.14 -31.83 11.73
CA LYS A 384 6.66 -30.92 12.75
C LYS A 384 5.51 -30.30 13.53
N VAL A 385 5.75 -29.96 14.79
CA VAL A 385 4.79 -29.20 15.61
C VAL A 385 4.65 -27.79 15.02
N CYS A 386 3.40 -27.33 14.86
CA CYS A 386 3.12 -25.99 14.38
C CYS A 386 3.20 -24.99 15.55
N PRO A 387 4.05 -23.95 15.48
CA PRO A 387 4.18 -22.98 16.57
C PRO A 387 2.92 -22.13 16.78
N SER A 388 2.06 -22.03 15.76
CA SER A 388 0.81 -21.28 15.83
C SER A 388 -0.33 -22.04 16.51
N GLY A 389 -0.14 -23.32 16.87
CA GLY A 389 -1.15 -24.13 17.55
C GLY A 389 -2.53 -24.07 16.87
N ASP A 390 -3.59 -23.95 17.66
CA ASP A 390 -4.96 -23.88 17.16
C ASP A 390 -5.27 -22.60 16.37
N ASN A 391 -4.49 -21.54 16.60
CA ASN A 391 -4.56 -20.25 15.91
C ASN A 391 -3.92 -20.29 14.51
N CYS A 392 -3.39 -21.43 14.06
CA CYS A 392 -2.86 -21.57 12.71
C CYS A 392 -3.95 -21.34 11.66
N PRO A 393 -3.77 -20.45 10.67
CA PRO A 393 -4.79 -20.21 9.64
C PRO A 393 -4.96 -21.38 8.65
N SER A 394 -4.02 -22.34 8.63
CA SER A 394 -4.09 -23.56 7.82
C SER A 394 -4.63 -24.75 8.60
N GLY A 395 -5.10 -25.78 7.87
CA GLY A 395 -5.62 -27.00 8.44
C GLY A 395 -4.54 -27.90 9.04
N HIS A 396 -4.70 -28.26 10.32
CA HIS A 396 -3.90 -29.30 10.98
C HIS A 396 -4.48 -30.70 10.77
N PHE A 397 -5.75 -30.78 10.38
CA PHE A 397 -6.45 -32.03 10.12
C PHE A 397 -7.15 -31.98 8.77
N CYS A 398 -7.28 -33.12 8.13
CA CYS A 398 -8.03 -33.27 6.91
C CYS A 398 -9.53 -33.14 7.22
N PRO A 399 -10.29 -32.29 6.50
CA PRO A 399 -11.74 -32.15 6.70
C PRO A 399 -12.53 -33.46 6.51
N ARG A 400 -11.94 -34.44 5.80
CA ARG A 400 -12.54 -35.76 5.57
C ARG A 400 -12.18 -36.80 6.64
N GLY A 401 -11.31 -36.45 7.59
CA GLY A 401 -10.91 -37.30 8.71
C GLY A 401 -10.34 -38.66 8.30
N GLU A 402 -10.49 -39.64 9.19
CA GLU A 402 -9.92 -41.00 9.06
C GLU A 402 -10.51 -41.77 7.87
N ASN A 403 -11.71 -41.38 7.44
CA ASN A 403 -12.42 -41.97 6.30
C ASN A 403 -12.07 -41.32 4.95
N CYS A 404 -11.05 -40.47 4.88
CA CYS A 404 -10.61 -39.84 3.64
C CYS A 404 -10.18 -40.86 2.58
N ALA A 405 -10.99 -41.04 1.53
CA ALA A 405 -10.68 -41.95 0.42
C ALA A 405 -9.36 -41.60 -0.30
N TYR A 406 -9.02 -40.31 -0.40
CA TYR A 406 -7.77 -39.84 -1.01
C TYR A 406 -6.54 -40.20 -0.17
N TYR A 407 -6.68 -40.26 1.15
CA TYR A 407 -5.59 -40.67 2.03
C TYR A 407 -5.29 -42.16 1.87
N LYS A 408 -6.35 -42.99 1.83
CA LYS A 408 -6.24 -44.43 1.53
C LYS A 408 -5.57 -44.70 0.17
N ARG A 409 -5.77 -43.80 -0.81
CA ARG A 409 -5.15 -43.83 -2.14
C ARG A 409 -3.84 -43.05 -2.24
N ARG A 410 -3.29 -42.53 -1.13
CA ARG A 410 -2.06 -41.72 -1.07
C ARG A 410 -2.03 -40.48 -2.00
N THR A 411 -3.19 -39.92 -2.31
CA THR A 411 -3.36 -38.72 -3.16
C THR A 411 -3.90 -37.50 -2.39
N CYS A 412 -4.08 -37.61 -1.07
CA CYS A 412 -4.51 -36.49 -0.24
C CYS A 412 -3.39 -35.45 -0.09
N LYS A 413 -3.74 -34.15 -0.17
CA LYS A 413 -2.81 -33.04 0.08
C LYS A 413 -2.38 -32.92 1.55
N PHE A 414 -3.20 -33.43 2.47
CA PHE A 414 -2.83 -33.60 3.87
C PHE A 414 -2.03 -34.90 3.94
N VAL A 415 -0.75 -34.83 4.29
CA VAL A 415 0.15 -36.00 4.27
C VAL A 415 0.82 -36.27 5.60
N GLY A 416 0.71 -35.36 6.57
CA GLY A 416 1.24 -35.56 7.91
C GLY A 416 0.56 -36.74 8.62
N HIS A 417 1.32 -37.50 9.40
CA HIS A 417 0.85 -38.74 10.05
C HIS A 417 -0.35 -38.52 10.96
N SER A 418 -0.42 -37.37 11.65
CA SER A 418 -1.51 -37.02 12.57
C SER A 418 -2.68 -36.27 11.91
N MET A 419 -2.65 -36.03 10.59
CA MET A 419 -3.66 -35.20 9.92
C MET A 419 -4.95 -35.96 9.59
N HIS A 420 -4.97 -37.29 9.72
CA HIS A 420 -6.14 -38.15 9.47
C HIS A 420 -6.53 -38.99 10.69
N THR A 421 -5.99 -38.66 11.86
CA THR A 421 -6.34 -39.28 13.15
C THR A 421 -6.97 -38.19 14.01
N LYS A 422 -8.19 -38.39 14.48
CA LYS A 422 -8.93 -37.34 15.20
C LYS A 422 -8.22 -36.99 16.51
N PRO A 423 -8.09 -35.71 16.92
CA PRO A 423 -7.76 -35.40 18.30
C PRO A 423 -8.95 -35.81 19.18
N SER A 424 -8.73 -36.64 20.19
CA SER A 424 -9.76 -36.93 21.20
C SER A 424 -10.12 -35.64 21.93
N ALA A 425 -11.41 -35.33 22.00
CA ALA A 425 -11.88 -34.24 22.84
C ALA A 425 -11.64 -34.65 24.31
N GLY A 426 -10.64 -34.04 24.95
CA GLY A 426 -10.40 -34.15 26.39
C GLY A 426 -9.05 -34.76 26.78
N SER A 427 -8.02 -33.91 26.89
CA SER A 427 -6.98 -34.11 27.90
C SER A 427 -6.31 -32.79 28.21
N LYS A 428 -6.69 -32.23 29.36
CA LYS A 428 -5.92 -31.21 30.06
C LYS A 428 -4.56 -31.81 30.39
N ASN A 429 -3.50 -31.04 30.17
CA ASN A 429 -2.10 -31.36 30.48
C ASN A 429 -1.95 -32.11 31.82
N ALA A 430 -1.53 -33.37 31.77
CA ALA A 430 -0.81 -34.01 32.85
C ALA A 430 0.68 -33.84 32.56
N GLY A 431 1.34 -32.94 33.29
CA GLY A 431 2.79 -32.83 33.31
C GLY A 431 3.39 -34.09 33.93
N THR A 432 4.42 -34.63 33.29
CA THR A 432 5.27 -35.68 33.86
C THR A 432 6.62 -35.06 34.17
N SER A 433 6.83 -34.74 35.45
CA SER A 433 8.15 -34.68 36.06
C SER A 433 8.35 -35.98 36.85
N SER A 434 9.24 -36.83 36.36
CA SER A 434 9.72 -38.02 37.04
C SER A 434 10.69 -37.65 38.16
N SER A 435 10.50 -38.21 39.36
CA SER A 435 11.54 -38.67 40.31
C SER A 435 10.89 -39.17 41.62
N PRO A 436 11.56 -40.06 42.40
CA PRO A 436 10.92 -41.30 42.84
C PRO A 436 10.76 -41.45 44.37
N SER A 437 10.13 -42.58 44.72
CA SER A 437 10.23 -43.35 45.98
C SER A 437 9.71 -42.72 47.26
N GLU A 438 8.64 -43.30 47.82
CA GLU A 438 8.72 -44.05 49.09
C GLU A 438 7.40 -44.79 49.37
N GLU A 439 7.52 -46.09 49.64
CA GLU A 439 6.49 -46.94 50.20
C GLU A 439 6.23 -46.54 51.65
N THR A 440 4.98 -46.27 52.03
CA THR A 440 4.52 -46.63 53.38
C THR A 440 3.02 -46.90 53.39
N ARG A 441 2.69 -48.08 53.87
CA ARG A 441 1.37 -48.64 54.16
C ARG A 441 0.91 -48.09 55.51
N SER A 442 -0.22 -47.38 55.57
CA SER A 442 -0.82 -46.94 56.84
C SER A 442 -1.93 -47.90 57.26
N GLU A 443 -1.69 -48.65 58.34
CA GLU A 443 -2.72 -49.26 59.18
C GLU A 443 -3.28 -48.22 60.16
N SER A 444 -4.54 -48.46 60.50
CA SER A 444 -5.47 -47.80 61.44
C SER A 444 -4.91 -47.38 62.81
N THR A 445 -5.43 -46.29 63.39
CA THR A 445 -6.46 -46.30 64.46
C THR A 445 -6.72 -44.92 65.06
N ASP A 446 -7.98 -44.72 65.45
CA ASP A 446 -8.56 -43.61 66.20
C ASP A 446 -7.89 -43.34 67.56
N HIS A 447 -7.93 -42.09 68.01
CA HIS A 447 -8.55 -41.73 69.29
C HIS A 447 -8.56 -40.20 69.51
N ALA A 448 -9.76 -39.64 69.66
CA ALA A 448 -10.00 -38.44 70.45
C ALA A 448 -11.06 -38.81 71.51
N ALA A 449 -10.73 -38.58 72.77
CA ALA A 449 -11.68 -38.55 73.86
C ALA A 449 -11.51 -37.19 74.55
N PHE A 450 -12.47 -36.29 74.34
CA PHE A 450 -13.22 -35.57 75.37
C PHE A 450 -14.39 -34.83 74.73
#